data_AF-A0A3Q7UM47-F1
#
_entry.id   AF-A0A3Q7UM47-F1
#
_cell.length_a   1.000
_cell.length_b   1.000
_cell.length_c   1.000
_cell.angle_alpha   90.00
_cell.angle_beta   90.00
_cell.angle_gamma   90.00
#
_symmetry.space_group_name_H-M   'P 1'
#
loop_
_entity.id
_entity.type
_entity.pdbx_description
1 polymer ?
#
loop_
_entity_poly.entity_id
_entity_poly.type
_entity_poly.pdbx_seq_one_letter_code
_entity_poly.pdbx_strand_id
1 'polypeptide(L)'
;MFRAQQNCVEFYPIFLVTLWTAGWYFNQVFATCLGLVYIYARHQYFWGYSEAAKKRITGFRLSLGCLALLTVLGALGIANSFLDEYLDLNVVKKLRHF
;
A
#
# COMPACT_ATOMS: atom_id res chain seq x y z
N MET A 1 -11.37 21.42 -9.11
CA MET A 1 -9.94 21.05 -9.18
C MET A 1 -9.22 21.16 -7.84
N PHE A 2 -9.29 22.30 -7.12
CA PHE A 2 -8.65 22.47 -5.79
C PHE A 2 -8.95 21.34 -4.78
N ARG A 3 -10.22 20.94 -4.63
CA ARG A 3 -10.61 19.84 -3.74
C ARG A 3 -10.03 18.48 -4.11
N ALA A 4 -9.85 18.21 -5.41
CA ALA A 4 -9.25 16.96 -5.86
C ALA A 4 -7.75 16.94 -5.55
N GLN A 5 -7.06 18.07 -5.77
CA GLN A 5 -5.63 18.21 -5.44
C GLN A 5 -5.39 18.13 -3.93
N GLN A 6 -6.20 18.81 -3.12
CA GLN A 6 -6.08 18.75 -1.66
C GLN A 6 -6.29 17.32 -1.15
N ASN A 7 -7.29 16.60 -1.65
CA ASN A 7 -7.48 15.19 -1.31
C ASN A 7 -6.29 14.32 -1.75
N CYS A 8 -5.68 14.60 -2.91
CA CYS A 8 -4.45 13.91 -3.34
C CYS A 8 -3.33 14.08 -2.32
N VAL A 9 -3.09 15.31 -1.86
CA VAL A 9 -2.03 15.64 -0.89
C VAL A 9 -2.31 15.03 0.48
N GLU A 10 -3.56 15.01 0.95
CA GLU A 10 -3.91 14.45 2.26
C GLU A 10 -3.56 12.96 2.39
N PHE A 11 -3.71 12.16 1.31
CA PHE A 11 -3.36 10.72 1.36
C PHE A 11 -1.92 10.44 0.93
N TYR A 12 -1.20 11.41 0.35
CA TYR A 12 0.15 11.17 -0.15
C TYR A 12 1.12 10.69 0.95
N PRO A 13 1.12 11.28 2.17
CA PRO A 13 1.91 10.76 3.28
C PRO A 13 1.52 9.32 3.67
N ILE A 14 0.22 9.01 3.70
CA ILE A 14 -0.28 7.67 4.05
C ILE A 14 0.22 6.65 3.03
N PHE A 15 0.14 7.00 1.74
CA PHE A 15 0.64 6.17 0.65
C PHE A 15 2.15 5.93 0.78
N LEU A 16 2.94 6.97 1.03
CA LEU A 16 4.39 6.81 1.18
C LEU A 16 4.73 5.89 2.35
N VAL A 17 4.12 6.11 3.52
CA VAL A 17 4.36 5.27 4.70
C VAL A 17 4.02 3.81 4.41
N THR A 18 2.83 3.52 3.84
CA THR A 18 2.43 2.14 3.60
C THR A 18 3.22 1.48 2.48
N LEU A 19 3.60 2.22 1.44
CA LEU A 19 4.46 1.74 0.35
C LEU A 19 5.83 1.33 0.87
N TRP A 20 6.50 2.20 1.63
CA TRP A 20 7.83 1.92 2.17
C TRP A 20 7.78 0.78 3.17
N THR A 21 6.81 0.77 4.08
CA THR A 21 6.65 -0.32 5.05
C THR A 21 6.42 -1.67 4.34
N ALA A 22 5.52 -1.74 3.36
CA ALA A 22 5.30 -2.97 2.60
C ALA A 22 6.52 -3.39 1.77
N GLY A 23 7.28 -2.41 1.23
CA GLY A 23 8.48 -2.68 0.46
C GLY A 23 9.63 -3.25 1.28
N TRP A 24 9.85 -2.71 2.48
CA TRP A 24 10.91 -3.16 3.40
C TRP A 24 10.57 -4.47 4.10
N TYR A 25 9.36 -4.60 4.64
CA TYR A 25 9.01 -5.71 5.54
C TYR A 25 8.33 -6.88 4.85
N PHE A 26 7.76 -6.70 3.65
CA PHE A 26 7.04 -7.78 2.95
C PHE A 26 7.72 -8.17 1.64
N ASN A 27 7.60 -7.33 0.60
CA ASN A 27 8.22 -7.60 -0.70
C ASN A 27 8.27 -6.35 -1.57
N GLN A 28 9.48 -5.98 -2.00
CA GLN A 28 9.71 -4.78 -2.79
C GLN A 28 9.00 -4.77 -4.16
N VAL A 29 8.92 -5.92 -4.84
CA VAL A 29 8.29 -6.03 -6.17
C VAL A 29 6.78 -5.84 -6.05
N PHE A 30 6.13 -6.55 -5.12
CA PHE A 30 4.70 -6.41 -4.89
C PHE A 30 4.32 -4.98 -4.44
N ALA A 31 5.08 -4.39 -3.52
CA ALA A 31 4.86 -3.02 -3.08
C ALA A 31 4.97 -2.03 -4.25
N THR A 32 5.98 -2.18 -5.11
CA THR A 32 6.18 -1.32 -6.29
C THR A 32 5.02 -1.46 -7.29
N CYS A 33 4.61 -2.68 -7.62
CA CYS A 33 3.49 -2.93 -8.52
C CYS A 33 2.19 -2.30 -8.00
N LEU A 34 1.87 -2.48 -6.71
CA LEU A 34 0.70 -1.88 -6.08
C LEU A 34 0.80 -0.35 -6.01
N GLY A 35 2.01 0.19 -5.80
CA GLY A 35 2.27 1.62 -5.83
C GLY A 35 2.00 2.24 -7.20
N LEU A 36 2.41 1.59 -8.29
CA LEU A 36 2.10 2.02 -9.65
C LEU A 36 0.59 2.02 -9.92
N VAL A 37 -0.12 0.97 -9.49
CA VAL A 37 -1.59 0.90 -9.61
C VAL A 37 -2.26 2.01 -8.80
N TYR A 38 -1.76 2.31 -7.60
CA TYR A 38 -2.25 3.44 -6.79
C TYR A 38 -2.09 4.78 -7.50
N ILE A 39 -0.91 5.06 -8.07
CA ILE A 39 -0.63 6.31 -8.81
C ILE A 39 -1.57 6.43 -10.01
N TYR A 40 -1.75 5.34 -10.77
CA TYR A 40 -2.70 5.31 -11.89
C TYR A 40 -4.14 5.56 -11.44
N ALA A 41 -4.57 4.94 -10.34
CA ALA A 41 -5.90 5.16 -9.76
C ALA A 41 -6.10 6.62 -9.33
N ARG A 42 -5.06 7.26 -8.77
CA ARG A 42 -5.09 8.69 -8.40
C ARG A 42 -5.13 9.60 -9.61
N HIS A 43 -4.45 9.25 -10.70
CA HIS A 43 -4.57 9.96 -11.96
C HIS A 43 -6.01 9.90 -12.51
N GLN A 44 -6.61 8.70 -12.53
CA GLN A 44 -8.01 8.50 -12.94
C GLN A 44 -9.00 9.26 -12.01
N TYR A 45 -8.74 9.28 -10.70
CA TYR A 45 -9.52 10.08 -9.75
C TYR A 45 -9.48 11.57 -10.09
N PHE A 46 -8.30 12.13 -10.33
CA PHE A 46 -8.13 13.54 -10.61
C PHE A 46 -8.80 13.96 -11.92
N TRP A 47 -8.57 13.18 -12.98
CA TRP A 47 -9.21 13.42 -14.28
C TRP A 47 -10.73 13.28 -14.18
N GLY A 48 -11.24 12.18 -13.61
CA GLY A 48 -12.67 12.00 -13.41
C GLY A 48 -13.32 13.13 -12.60
N TYR A 49 -12.64 13.60 -11.53
CA TYR A 49 -13.12 14.71 -10.72
C TYR A 49 -13.16 16.04 -11.50
N SER A 50 -12.17 16.29 -12.37
CA SER A 50 -12.12 17.51 -13.19
C SER A 50 -13.31 17.62 -14.14
N GLU A 51 -13.81 16.50 -14.62
CA GLU A 51 -14.90 16.45 -15.60
C GLU A 51 -16.29 16.48 -14.91
N ALA A 52 -16.48 15.66 -13.87
CA ALA A 52 -17.69 15.69 -13.06
C ALA A 52 -17.45 15.09 -11.67
N ALA A 53 -18.02 15.70 -10.62
CA ALA A 53 -17.86 15.23 -9.25
C ALA A 53 -18.27 13.77 -9.02
N LYS A 54 -19.23 13.23 -9.79
CA LYS A 54 -19.66 11.82 -9.71
C LYS A 54 -18.65 10.84 -10.30
N LYS A 55 -17.88 11.23 -11.33
CA LYS A 55 -16.91 10.36 -12.01
C LYS A 55 -15.67 10.03 -11.17
N ARG A 56 -15.48 10.72 -10.03
CA ARG A 56 -14.37 10.45 -9.09
C ARG A 56 -14.42 9.09 -8.41
N ILE A 57 -15.61 8.48 -8.29
CA ILE A 57 -15.85 7.33 -7.41
C ILE A 57 -15.01 6.11 -7.82
N THR A 58 -14.87 5.85 -9.13
CA THR A 58 -14.14 4.68 -9.63
C THR A 58 -12.65 4.75 -9.27
N GLY A 59 -11.97 5.86 -9.59
CA GLY A 59 -10.57 6.07 -9.23
C GLY A 59 -10.36 6.12 -7.72
N PHE A 60 -11.31 6.70 -6.98
CA PHE A 60 -11.25 6.76 -5.52
C PHE A 60 -11.26 5.36 -4.89
N ARG A 61 -12.22 4.51 -5.26
CA ARG A 61 -12.35 3.15 -4.73
C ARG A 61 -11.13 2.28 -5.05
N LEU A 62 -10.61 2.41 -6.28
CA LEU A 62 -9.39 1.69 -6.67
C LEU A 62 -8.19 2.14 -5.83
N SER A 63 -8.00 3.45 -5.66
CA SER A 63 -6.90 3.98 -4.85
C SER A 63 -6.99 3.56 -3.38
N LEU A 64 -8.21 3.53 -2.81
CA LEU A 64 -8.46 3.03 -1.46
C LEU A 64 -8.15 1.53 -1.33
N GLY A 65 -8.55 0.73 -2.32
CA GLY A 65 -8.26 -0.70 -2.35
C GLY A 65 -6.76 -0.98 -2.36
N CYS A 66 -6.00 -0.30 -3.23
CA CYS A 66 -4.54 -0.42 -3.26
C CYS A 66 -3.90 0.01 -1.95
N LEU A 67 -4.37 1.12 -1.37
CA LEU A 67 -3.83 1.63 -0.11
C LEU A 67 -4.10 0.66 1.05
N ALA A 68 -5.32 0.13 1.15
CA ALA A 68 -5.68 -0.87 2.16
C ALA A 68 -4.83 -2.14 2.01
N LEU A 69 -4.60 -2.58 0.78
CA LEU A 69 -3.78 -3.76 0.51
C LEU A 69 -2.31 -3.53 0.88
N LEU A 70 -1.73 -2.36 0.55
CA LEU A 70 -0.39 -1.96 1.01
C LEU A 70 -0.30 -1.93 2.54
N THR A 71 -1.31 -1.39 3.23
CA THR A 71 -1.35 -1.37 4.69
C THR A 71 -1.37 -2.79 5.27
N VAL A 72 -2.20 -3.68 4.73
CA VAL A 72 -2.27 -5.09 5.17
C VAL A 72 -0.95 -5.79 4.95
N LEU A 73 -0.33 -5.64 3.77
CA LEU A 73 0.98 -6.23 3.49
C LEU A 73 2.07 -5.69 4.41
N GLY A 74 2.09 -4.38 4.67
CA GLY A 74 3.02 -3.76 5.60
C GLY A 74 2.83 -4.27 7.03
N ALA A 75 1.59 -4.37 7.51
CA ALA A 75 1.28 -4.90 8.83
C ALA A 75 1.66 -6.39 8.98
N LEU A 76 1.40 -7.20 7.95
CA LEU A 76 1.81 -8.61 7.92
C LEU A 76 3.33 -8.77 7.90
N GLY A 77 4.03 -7.95 7.10
CA GLY A 77 5.50 -7.95 7.06
C GLY A 77 6.10 -7.61 8.43
N ILE A 78 5.59 -6.56 9.07
CA ILE A 78 5.99 -6.18 10.42
C ILE A 78 5.70 -7.32 11.41
N ALA A 79 4.47 -7.84 11.43
CA ALA A 79 4.09 -8.91 12.35
C ALA A 79 4.96 -10.16 12.20
N ASN A 80 5.29 -10.55 10.97
CA ASN A 80 6.22 -11.66 10.70
C ASN A 80 7.64 -11.36 11.22
N SER A 81 8.15 -10.14 10.99
CA SER A 81 9.46 -9.73 11.51
C SER A 81 9.53 -9.80 13.04
N PHE A 82 8.47 -9.34 13.72
CA PHE A 82 8.36 -9.46 15.18
C PHE A 82 8.24 -10.92 15.62
N LEU A 83 7.47 -11.74 14.92
CA LEU A 83 7.31 -13.16 15.26
C LEU A 83 8.65 -13.91 15.14
N ASP A 84 9.42 -13.65 14.10
CA ASP A 84 10.73 -14.26 13.88
C ASP A 84 11.72 -13.87 14.98
N GLU A 85 11.70 -12.62 15.44
CA GLU A 85 12.60 -12.12 16.48
C GLU A 85 12.21 -12.58 17.90
N TYR A 86 10.92 -12.63 18.23
CA TYR A 86 10.44 -12.94 19.59
C TYR A 86 10.14 -14.41 19.85
N LEU A 87 9.64 -15.14 18.86
CA LEU A 87 9.29 -16.55 19.02
C LEU A 87 10.40 -17.51 18.59
N ASP A 88 11.52 -16.98 18.07
CA ASP A 88 12.68 -17.75 17.58
C ASP A 88 12.20 -19.00 16.82
N LEU A 89 11.17 -18.81 15.98
CA LEU A 89 10.66 -19.81 15.03
C LEU A 89 11.68 -19.92 13.90
N ASN A 90 12.84 -20.36 14.31
CA ASN A 90 13.96 -20.84 13.56
C ASN A 90 13.54 -22.18 12.94
N VAL A 91 12.40 -22.22 12.24
CA VAL A 91 11.97 -23.37 11.43
C VAL A 91 13.09 -23.72 10.45
N VAL A 92 13.85 -22.71 9.98
CA VAL A 92 15.07 -22.86 9.19
C VAL A 92 16.23 -23.50 9.97
N LYS A 93 16.42 -23.24 11.27
CA LYS A 93 17.39 -24.02 12.09
C LYS A 93 16.86 -25.41 12.45
N LYS A 94 15.55 -25.58 12.65
CA LYS A 94 14.91 -26.85 13.03
C LYS A 94 14.85 -27.84 11.85
N LEU A 95 14.76 -27.35 10.61
CA LEU A 95 14.87 -28.14 9.38
C LEU A 95 16.31 -28.44 8.96
N ARG A 96 17.31 -27.67 9.43
CA ARG A 96 18.73 -27.93 9.15
C ARG A 96 19.37 -28.92 10.13
N HIS A 97 18.61 -29.38 11.11
CA HIS A 97 19.05 -30.35 12.14
C HIS A 97 18.39 -31.74 11.98
N PHE A 98 17.60 -31.93 10.92
CA PHE A 98 17.16 -33.22 10.41
C PHE A 98 17.85 -33.47 9.06
#